data_AF-X8IQR0-F1
#
_entry.id   AF-X8IQR0-F1
#
_cell.length_a   1.000
_cell.length_b   1.000
_cell.length_c   1.000
_cell.angle_alpha   90.00
_cell.angle_beta   90.00
_cell.angle_gamma   90.00
#
_symmetry.space_group_name_H-M   'P 1'
#
loop_
_entity.id
_entity.type
_entity.pdbx_description
1 polymer ?
#
loop_
_entity_poly.entity_id
_entity_poly.type
_entity_poly.pdbx_seq_one_letter_code
_entity_poly.pdbx_strand_id
1 'polypeptide(L)'
;MKKYEHLPVYGIGPVYVISILLLTVVAVLLRNLTVLSTGRLTILRIPLIVMGILFIILFVVMWIQAVIISKLDENIKKNHLVTSGVYAWVRNPVYSAFMLLCTGVLLIVGNAWLLILPFIYWWMLTVLIKHTEEKWLIDTYGNEYTAYCRKVNRCWPWIPRELRRKWIKGHNTLNNSEAAKEHKINQYLQETEMLDFSNPSIQKLIEMKHWKEQNEFDCIKSIYNFVKDDISFGYNVDDNIPASKVVRDGYGQCNTKGTLFMALLRACEIPCRIHGFTIDKRLQKGAMRGLVYKNAPRNIFHSWVEVYFENTWYELEAFILDRKYLSNLQKKFVSCSGSFCGYGVAVKDFRHPVIDFDRNNTYIQSEGITQDFGVYDSPDELLKNHHQEMSGIKAFTYRHLGRHLMNRNIKKIRNF
;
A
#
# COMPACT_ATOMS: atom_id res chain seq x y z
N MET A 1 -36.59 9.52 -51.51
CA MET A 1 -35.42 8.62 -51.33
C MET A 1 -35.79 7.59 -50.26
N LYS A 2 -35.61 6.29 -50.54
CA LYS A 2 -36.06 5.18 -49.66
C LYS A 2 -35.43 5.29 -48.26
N LYS A 3 -36.26 5.25 -47.21
CA LYS A 3 -35.84 5.09 -45.80
C LYS A 3 -35.28 3.66 -45.67
N TYR A 4 -33.97 3.51 -45.54
CA TYR A 4 -33.37 2.22 -45.22
C TYR A 4 -33.55 1.98 -43.71
N GLU A 5 -34.31 0.96 -43.33
CA GLU A 5 -34.52 0.58 -41.91
C GLU A 5 -33.23 0.05 -41.24
N HIS A 6 -32.25 -0.40 -42.05
CA HIS A 6 -30.91 -0.79 -41.59
C HIS A 6 -29.84 -0.46 -42.64
N LEU A 7 -28.60 -0.17 -42.20
CA LEU A 7 -27.43 -0.14 -43.09
C LEU A 7 -27.29 -1.55 -43.72
N PRO A 8 -27.10 -1.68 -45.04
CA PRO A 8 -26.77 -2.98 -45.62
C PRO A 8 -25.58 -3.59 -44.89
N VAL A 9 -25.64 -4.90 -44.59
CA VAL A 9 -24.62 -5.63 -43.81
C VAL A 9 -23.20 -5.41 -44.35
N TYR A 10 -23.07 -5.14 -45.64
CA TYR A 10 -21.79 -4.89 -46.30
C TYR A 10 -21.47 -3.42 -46.54
N GLY A 11 -22.36 -2.47 -46.25
CA GLY A 11 -22.10 -1.02 -46.36
C GLY A 11 -21.42 -0.62 -47.69
N ILE A 12 -20.50 0.34 -47.61
CA ILE A 12 -19.54 0.67 -48.68
C ILE A 12 -18.20 -0.09 -48.54
N GLY A 13 -18.15 -1.04 -47.60
CA GLY A 13 -16.97 -1.79 -47.19
C GLY A 13 -16.25 -2.49 -48.33
N PRO A 14 -16.92 -3.43 -49.02
CA PRO A 14 -16.35 -4.14 -50.15
C PRO A 14 -15.86 -3.21 -51.25
N VAL A 15 -16.56 -2.11 -51.53
CA VAL A 15 -16.16 -1.16 -52.58
C VAL A 15 -14.81 -0.55 -52.24
N TYR A 16 -14.66 0.02 -51.05
CA TYR A 16 -13.38 0.61 -50.63
C TYR A 16 -12.25 -0.41 -50.60
N VAL A 17 -12.49 -1.58 -49.98
CA VAL A 17 -11.47 -2.63 -49.81
C VAL A 17 -11.02 -3.16 -51.18
N ILE A 18 -11.95 -3.45 -52.09
CA ILE A 18 -11.63 -3.90 -53.45
C ILE A 18 -10.86 -2.81 -54.20
N SER A 19 -11.25 -1.54 -54.08
CA SER A 19 -10.53 -0.43 -54.73
C SER A 19 -9.08 -0.32 -54.28
N ILE A 20 -8.80 -0.32 -52.97
CA ILE A 20 -7.42 -0.20 -52.47
C ILE A 20 -6.59 -1.46 -52.76
N LEU A 21 -7.20 -2.65 -52.74
CA LEU A 21 -6.51 -3.89 -53.08
C LEU A 21 -6.15 -3.93 -54.56
N LEU A 22 -7.09 -3.57 -55.44
CA LEU A 22 -6.84 -3.50 -56.89
C LEU A 22 -5.74 -2.48 -57.21
N LEU A 23 -5.81 -1.29 -56.63
CA LEU A 23 -4.77 -0.26 -56.80
C LEU A 23 -3.41 -0.73 -56.30
N THR A 24 -3.34 -1.39 -55.14
CA THR A 24 -2.09 -1.97 -54.64
C THR A 24 -1.56 -3.06 -55.56
N VAL A 25 -2.42 -3.98 -56.05
CA VAL A 25 -1.99 -5.04 -56.98
C VAL A 25 -1.46 -4.45 -58.28
N VAL A 26 -2.19 -3.50 -58.88
CA VAL A 26 -1.74 -2.79 -60.08
C VAL A 26 -0.40 -2.09 -59.83
N ALA A 27 -0.25 -1.38 -58.71
CA ALA A 27 1.00 -0.72 -58.33
C ALA A 27 2.18 -1.71 -58.19
N VAL A 28 1.92 -2.88 -57.60
CA VAL A 28 2.92 -3.95 -57.44
C VAL A 28 3.30 -4.58 -58.78
N LEU A 29 2.37 -4.74 -59.70
CA LEU A 29 2.61 -5.29 -61.05
C LEU A 29 3.37 -4.30 -61.94
N LEU A 30 2.99 -3.02 -61.89
CA LEU A 30 3.59 -1.96 -62.70
C LEU A 30 4.94 -1.47 -62.16
N ARG A 31 5.41 -1.99 -61.01
CA ARG A 31 6.65 -1.56 -60.34
C ARG A 31 7.92 -1.60 -61.20
N ASN A 32 7.91 -2.38 -62.28
CA ASN A 32 9.05 -2.57 -63.19
C ASN A 32 8.98 -1.69 -64.45
N LEU A 33 7.93 -0.86 -64.62
CA LEU A 33 7.88 0.13 -65.69
C LEU A 33 9.01 1.16 -65.52
N THR A 34 9.55 1.66 -66.64
CA THR A 34 10.72 2.53 -66.71
C THR A 34 10.63 3.79 -65.84
N VAL A 35 9.43 4.35 -65.67
CA VAL A 35 9.20 5.53 -64.82
C VAL A 35 9.25 5.15 -63.34
N LEU A 36 8.63 4.04 -62.95
CA LEU A 36 8.55 3.58 -61.55
C LEU A 36 9.84 2.92 -61.06
N SER A 37 10.67 2.39 -61.96
CA SER A 37 11.95 1.75 -61.60
C SER A 37 12.95 2.73 -60.96
N THR A 38 12.83 4.03 -61.25
CA THR A 38 13.67 5.11 -60.69
C THR A 38 13.43 5.36 -59.19
N GLY A 39 12.26 4.98 -58.67
CA GLY A 39 11.87 5.25 -57.27
C GLY A 39 12.31 4.18 -56.27
N ARG A 40 13.15 3.22 -56.65
CA ARG A 40 13.55 2.10 -55.78
C ARG A 40 14.49 2.57 -54.66
N LEU A 41 14.07 2.36 -53.42
CA LEU A 41 14.82 2.73 -52.22
C LEU A 41 15.72 1.58 -51.77
N THR A 42 16.86 1.40 -52.44
CA THR A 42 17.80 0.30 -52.17
C THR A 42 18.43 0.37 -50.78
N ILE A 43 18.79 1.58 -50.32
CA ILE A 43 19.42 1.82 -49.01
C ILE A 43 18.43 1.56 -47.85
N LEU A 44 17.16 1.93 -48.01
CA LEU A 44 16.14 1.80 -46.97
C LEU A 44 15.36 0.48 -47.03
N ARG A 45 15.77 -0.46 -47.89
CA ARG A 45 15.01 -1.68 -48.18
C ARG A 45 14.73 -2.53 -46.94
N ILE A 46 15.75 -2.80 -46.11
CA ILE A 46 15.60 -3.63 -44.91
C ILE A 46 14.66 -2.96 -43.88
N PRO A 47 14.86 -1.68 -43.50
CA PRO A 47 13.92 -0.96 -42.64
C PRO A 47 12.48 -0.96 -43.17
N LEU A 48 12.29 -0.74 -44.47
CA LEU A 48 10.96 -0.72 -45.09
C LEU A 48 10.28 -2.10 -45.06
N ILE A 49 11.03 -3.18 -45.27
CA ILE A 49 10.51 -4.55 -45.13
C ILE A 49 10.08 -4.83 -43.68
N VAL A 50 10.92 -4.49 -42.70
CA VAL A 50 10.59 -4.67 -41.28
C VAL A 50 9.33 -3.89 -40.91
N MET A 51 9.25 -2.62 -41.29
CA MET A 51 8.05 -1.81 -41.07
C MET A 51 6.82 -2.38 -41.77
N GLY A 52 6.99 -2.89 -43.00
CA GLY A 52 5.90 -3.51 -43.74
C GLY A 52 5.38 -4.79 -43.08
N ILE A 53 6.26 -5.64 -42.56
CA ILE A 53 5.88 -6.84 -41.80
C ILE A 53 5.13 -6.44 -40.52
N LEU A 54 5.61 -5.43 -39.78
CA LEU A 54 4.92 -4.92 -38.59
C LEU A 54 3.50 -4.43 -38.93
N PHE A 55 3.32 -3.77 -40.07
CA PHE A 55 2.00 -3.31 -40.52
C PHE A 55 1.06 -4.47 -40.86
N ILE A 56 1.58 -5.55 -41.45
CA ILE A 56 0.80 -6.76 -41.72
C ILE A 56 0.40 -7.47 -40.42
N ILE A 57 1.29 -7.54 -39.42
CA ILE A 57 0.97 -8.08 -38.10
C ILE A 57 -0.14 -7.25 -37.43
N LEU A 58 -0.01 -5.92 -37.46
CA LEU A 58 -1.03 -5.01 -36.93
C LEU A 58 -2.37 -5.16 -37.66
N PHE A 59 -2.36 -5.40 -38.97
CA PHE A 59 -3.55 -5.74 -39.74
C PHE A 59 -4.23 -6.99 -39.17
N VAL A 60 -3.50 -8.11 -39.01
CA VAL A 60 -4.07 -9.38 -38.53
C VAL A 60 -4.69 -9.20 -37.15
N VAL A 61 -3.98 -8.56 -36.22
CA VAL A 61 -4.46 -8.30 -34.86
C VAL A 61 -5.72 -7.44 -34.88
N MET A 62 -5.71 -6.34 -35.63
CA MET A 62 -6.85 -5.42 -35.67
C MET A 62 -8.06 -6.02 -36.37
N TRP A 63 -7.86 -6.82 -37.41
CA TRP A 63 -8.92 -7.52 -38.14
C TRP A 63 -9.59 -8.59 -37.27
N ILE A 64 -8.80 -9.42 -36.57
CA ILE A 64 -9.33 -10.42 -35.61
C ILE A 64 -10.15 -9.74 -34.51
N GLN A 65 -9.63 -8.66 -33.93
CA GLN A 65 -10.33 -7.92 -32.87
C GLN A 65 -11.65 -7.30 -33.37
N ALA A 66 -11.67 -6.79 -34.60
CA ALA A 66 -12.85 -6.15 -35.18
C ALA A 66 -13.93 -7.14 -35.62
N VAL A 67 -13.54 -8.24 -36.28
CA VAL A 67 -14.49 -9.19 -36.91
C VAL A 67 -14.91 -10.29 -35.94
N ILE A 68 -13.94 -10.93 -35.27
CA ILE A 68 -14.19 -12.12 -34.43
C ILE A 68 -14.62 -11.70 -33.02
N ILE A 69 -13.81 -10.87 -32.36
CA ILE A 69 -14.00 -10.56 -30.93
C ILE A 69 -15.14 -9.57 -30.71
N SER A 70 -15.24 -8.56 -31.56
CA SER A 70 -16.31 -7.55 -31.45
C SER A 70 -17.65 -8.00 -32.06
N LYS A 71 -17.73 -9.24 -32.57
CA LYS A 71 -18.93 -9.84 -33.19
C LYS A 71 -19.72 -8.87 -34.07
N LEU A 72 -19.06 -8.31 -35.07
CA LEU A 72 -19.58 -7.20 -35.87
C LEU A 72 -20.96 -7.52 -36.47
N ASP A 73 -21.16 -8.74 -36.98
CA ASP A 73 -22.39 -9.17 -37.63
C ASP A 73 -23.60 -9.27 -36.68
N GLU A 74 -23.40 -9.63 -35.41
CA GLU A 74 -24.47 -9.70 -34.41
C GLU A 74 -24.88 -8.30 -33.92
N ASN A 75 -23.92 -7.38 -33.79
CA ASN A 75 -24.15 -6.05 -33.27
C ASN A 75 -24.76 -5.09 -34.31
N ILE A 76 -24.39 -5.23 -35.58
CA ILE A 76 -25.05 -4.51 -36.70
C ILE A 76 -26.53 -4.90 -36.80
N LYS A 77 -26.87 -6.18 -36.58
CA LYS A 77 -28.27 -6.66 -36.59
C LYS A 77 -29.11 -6.15 -35.41
N LYS A 78 -28.48 -5.70 -34.31
CA LYS A 78 -29.14 -5.25 -33.08
C LYS A 78 -29.28 -3.73 -32.96
N ASN A 79 -28.86 -2.95 -33.96
CA ASN A 79 -28.85 -1.47 -33.92
C ASN A 79 -28.25 -0.90 -32.61
N HIS A 80 -27.16 -1.49 -32.13
CA HIS A 80 -26.44 -1.00 -30.95
C HIS A 80 -25.10 -0.37 -31.39
N LEU A 81 -24.85 0.87 -30.97
CA LEU A 81 -23.57 1.53 -31.21
C LEU A 81 -22.43 0.91 -30.37
N VAL A 82 -21.50 0.20 -31.02
CA VAL A 82 -20.34 -0.41 -30.35
C VAL A 82 -19.20 0.60 -30.19
N THR A 83 -18.84 0.93 -28.94
CA THR A 83 -17.75 1.88 -28.64
C THR A 83 -16.61 1.30 -27.80
N SER A 84 -16.64 -0.02 -27.51
CA SER A 84 -15.68 -0.72 -26.66
C SER A 84 -14.69 -1.58 -27.47
N GLY A 85 -13.65 -2.12 -26.82
CA GLY A 85 -12.64 -2.94 -27.49
C GLY A 85 -11.84 -2.16 -28.54
N VAL A 86 -11.68 -2.74 -29.74
CA VAL A 86 -10.95 -2.09 -30.85
C VAL A 86 -11.61 -0.79 -31.33
N TYR A 87 -12.94 -0.67 -31.18
CA TYR A 87 -13.69 0.55 -31.49
C TYR A 87 -13.38 1.70 -30.53
N ALA A 88 -12.76 1.44 -29.36
CA ALA A 88 -12.27 2.51 -28.51
C ALA A 88 -10.98 3.16 -29.04
N TRP A 89 -10.28 2.50 -29.98
CA TRP A 89 -8.96 2.93 -30.48
C TRP A 89 -9.06 3.57 -31.87
N VAL A 90 -9.97 3.07 -32.72
CA VAL A 90 -10.29 3.63 -34.04
C VAL A 90 -11.77 3.39 -34.36
N ARG A 91 -12.43 4.37 -34.98
CA ARG A 91 -13.87 4.26 -35.29
C ARG A 91 -14.20 3.20 -36.33
N ASN A 92 -13.28 2.98 -37.27
CA ASN A 92 -13.48 2.15 -38.45
C ASN A 92 -12.38 1.07 -38.56
N PRO A 93 -12.31 0.13 -37.59
CA PRO A 93 -11.16 -0.76 -37.41
C PRO A 93 -10.95 -1.72 -38.58
N VAL A 94 -12.01 -2.20 -39.23
CA VAL A 94 -11.90 -3.08 -40.41
C VAL A 94 -11.25 -2.34 -41.57
N TYR A 95 -11.71 -1.13 -41.87
CA TYR A 95 -11.16 -0.29 -42.93
C TYR A 95 -9.70 0.09 -42.69
N SER A 96 -9.39 0.48 -41.46
CA SER A 96 -8.02 0.77 -41.04
C SER A 96 -7.11 -0.45 -41.17
N ALA A 97 -7.64 -1.66 -40.96
CA ALA A 97 -6.86 -2.89 -41.04
C ALA A 97 -6.43 -3.13 -42.49
N PHE A 98 -7.36 -3.08 -43.44
CA PHE A 98 -7.03 -3.24 -44.86
C PHE A 98 -6.11 -2.12 -45.38
N MET A 99 -6.24 -0.90 -44.85
CA MET A 99 -5.31 0.19 -45.15
C MET A 99 -3.89 -0.10 -44.66
N LEU A 100 -3.73 -0.68 -43.45
CA LEU A 100 -2.44 -1.14 -42.93
C LEU A 100 -1.85 -2.27 -43.76
N LEU A 101 -2.68 -3.25 -44.19
CA LEU A 101 -2.26 -4.34 -45.07
C LEU A 101 -1.69 -3.80 -46.39
N CYS A 102 -2.47 -2.97 -47.10
CA CYS A 102 -2.05 -2.38 -48.37
C CYS A 102 -0.79 -1.53 -48.20
N THR A 103 -0.70 -0.73 -47.14
CA THR A 103 0.48 0.08 -46.84
C THR A 103 1.70 -0.79 -46.54
N GLY A 104 1.54 -1.87 -45.77
CA GLY A 104 2.61 -2.81 -45.46
C GLY A 104 3.18 -3.48 -46.72
N VAL A 105 2.32 -3.88 -47.66
CA VAL A 105 2.73 -4.42 -48.96
C VAL A 105 3.55 -3.39 -49.76
N LEU A 106 3.11 -2.13 -49.80
CA LEU A 106 3.82 -1.07 -50.52
C LEU A 106 5.18 -0.73 -49.89
N LEU A 107 5.29 -0.79 -48.56
CA LEU A 107 6.56 -0.66 -47.85
C LEU A 107 7.52 -1.79 -48.21
N ILE A 108 7.04 -3.04 -48.26
CA ILE A 108 7.86 -4.20 -48.68
C ILE A 108 8.36 -4.06 -50.12
N VAL A 109 7.54 -3.50 -51.03
CA VAL A 109 7.97 -3.20 -52.40
C VAL A 109 9.10 -2.16 -52.43
N GLY A 110 9.15 -1.25 -51.46
CA GLY A 110 10.27 -0.33 -51.27
C GLY A 110 10.44 0.71 -52.38
N ASN A 111 9.33 1.24 -52.92
CA ASN A 111 9.34 2.21 -54.00
C ASN A 111 8.69 3.54 -53.56
N ALA A 112 9.46 4.64 -53.60
CA ALA A 112 9.05 5.96 -53.14
C ALA A 112 7.81 6.49 -53.85
N TRP A 113 7.68 6.25 -55.16
CA TRP A 113 6.52 6.71 -55.94
C TRP A 113 5.22 6.06 -55.49
N LEU A 114 5.30 4.83 -54.96
CA LEU A 114 4.12 4.09 -54.50
C LEU A 114 3.70 4.49 -53.07
N LEU A 115 4.58 5.17 -52.31
CA LEU A 115 4.27 5.64 -50.96
C LEU A 115 3.29 6.82 -50.92
N ILE A 116 2.88 7.35 -52.09
CA ILE A 116 1.76 8.28 -52.18
C ILE A 116 0.40 7.58 -51.97
N LEU A 117 0.31 6.29 -52.30
CA LEU A 117 -0.94 5.53 -52.27
C LEU A 117 -1.57 5.42 -50.86
N PRO A 118 -0.82 5.22 -49.76
CA PRO A 118 -1.39 5.27 -48.41
C PRO A 118 -2.12 6.59 -48.09
N PHE A 119 -1.62 7.73 -48.58
CA PHE A 119 -2.30 9.03 -48.42
C PHE A 119 -3.59 9.09 -49.24
N ILE A 120 -3.57 8.54 -50.47
CA ILE A 120 -4.76 8.43 -51.32
C ILE A 120 -5.79 7.50 -50.67
N TYR A 121 -5.38 6.37 -50.10
CA TYR A 121 -6.25 5.44 -49.38
C TYR A 121 -6.91 6.11 -48.18
N TRP A 122 -6.13 6.82 -47.37
CA TRP A 122 -6.65 7.59 -46.23
C TRP A 122 -7.65 8.68 -46.65
N TRP A 123 -7.35 9.42 -47.72
CA TRP A 123 -8.23 10.45 -48.25
C TRP A 123 -9.54 9.85 -48.77
N MET A 124 -9.45 8.81 -49.61
CA MET A 124 -10.60 8.09 -50.15
C MET A 124 -11.48 7.54 -49.02
N LEU A 125 -10.89 6.92 -48.01
CA LEU A 125 -11.60 6.40 -46.85
C LEU A 125 -12.34 7.51 -46.09
N THR A 126 -11.65 8.63 -45.87
CA THR A 126 -12.20 9.77 -45.13
C THR A 126 -13.40 10.38 -45.86
N VAL A 127 -13.31 10.56 -47.18
CA VAL A 127 -14.40 11.09 -48.00
C VAL A 127 -15.58 10.11 -47.99
N LEU A 128 -15.33 8.84 -48.31
CA LEU A 128 -16.36 7.82 -48.39
C LEU A 128 -17.14 7.68 -47.09
N ILE A 129 -16.45 7.50 -45.95
CA ILE A 129 -17.10 7.31 -44.64
C ILE A 129 -17.90 8.56 -44.23
N LYS A 130 -17.36 9.77 -44.43
CA LYS A 130 -18.04 11.02 -44.07
C LYS A 130 -19.36 11.20 -44.81
N HIS A 131 -19.43 10.77 -46.06
CA HIS A 131 -20.62 10.93 -46.90
C HIS A 131 -21.61 9.75 -46.83
N THR A 132 -21.24 8.65 -46.17
CA THR A 132 -22.04 7.41 -46.13
C THR A 132 -22.32 6.98 -44.69
N GLU A 133 -21.43 6.17 -44.09
CA GLU A 133 -21.62 5.53 -42.79
C GLU A 133 -21.67 6.52 -41.64
N GLU A 134 -20.77 7.52 -41.59
CA GLU A 134 -20.82 8.54 -40.53
C GLU A 134 -22.11 9.35 -40.60
N LYS A 135 -22.59 9.68 -41.80
CA LYS A 135 -23.87 10.39 -41.98
C LYS A 135 -25.04 9.55 -41.44
N TRP A 136 -25.09 8.27 -41.81
CA TRP A 136 -26.13 7.36 -41.31
C TRP A 136 -26.05 7.16 -39.78
N LEU A 137 -24.85 7.03 -39.22
CA LEU A 137 -24.63 6.86 -37.79
C LEU A 137 -25.02 8.12 -37.00
N ILE A 138 -24.79 9.31 -37.56
CA ILE A 138 -25.29 10.58 -37.00
C ILE A 138 -26.81 10.64 -37.09
N ASP A 139 -27.40 10.29 -38.24
CA ASP A 139 -28.85 10.32 -38.43
C ASP A 139 -29.58 9.30 -37.52
N THR A 140 -28.91 8.19 -37.16
CA THR A 140 -29.49 7.11 -36.33
C THR A 140 -29.25 7.30 -34.83
N TYR A 141 -28.03 7.64 -34.40
CA TYR A 141 -27.63 7.70 -32.98
C TYR A 141 -27.36 9.14 -32.48
N GLY A 142 -27.43 10.14 -33.36
CA GLY A 142 -27.40 11.56 -33.01
C GLY A 142 -26.21 11.98 -32.12
N ASN A 143 -26.56 12.46 -30.92
CA ASN A 143 -25.59 13.02 -29.97
C ASN A 143 -24.63 11.96 -29.38
N GLU A 144 -25.07 10.70 -29.25
CA GLU A 144 -24.25 9.62 -28.71
C GLU A 144 -23.05 9.33 -29.63
N TYR A 145 -23.32 9.23 -30.93
CA TYR A 145 -22.26 9.05 -31.92
C TYR A 145 -21.35 10.28 -32.03
N THR A 146 -21.92 11.48 -31.94
CA THR A 146 -21.14 12.73 -31.95
C THR A 146 -20.18 12.81 -30.75
N ALA A 147 -20.61 12.37 -29.56
CA ALA A 147 -19.75 12.29 -28.38
C ALA A 147 -18.63 11.25 -28.52
N TYR A 148 -18.94 10.11 -29.13
CA TYR A 148 -17.96 9.08 -29.47
C TYR A 148 -16.90 9.58 -30.48
N CYS A 149 -17.33 10.32 -31.52
CA CYS A 149 -16.41 10.92 -32.48
C CYS A 149 -15.39 11.87 -31.84
N ARG A 150 -15.73 12.58 -30.76
CA ARG A 150 -14.79 13.47 -30.07
C ARG A 150 -13.66 12.73 -29.34
N LYS A 151 -13.85 11.45 -29.01
CA LYS A 151 -12.93 10.65 -28.19
C LYS A 151 -11.99 9.76 -29.03
N VAL A 152 -12.43 9.33 -30.21
CA VAL A 152 -11.75 8.31 -31.02
C VAL A 152 -11.42 8.85 -32.42
N ASN A 153 -10.25 8.51 -32.97
CA ASN A 153 -9.85 8.91 -34.32
C ASN A 153 -10.58 8.08 -35.40
N ARG A 154 -10.87 8.70 -36.56
CA ARG A 154 -11.64 8.10 -37.66
C ARG A 154 -10.93 6.92 -38.34
N CYS A 155 -9.65 7.07 -38.68
CA CYS A 155 -8.94 6.13 -39.59
C CYS A 155 -7.63 5.60 -39.02
N TRP A 156 -7.08 6.20 -37.96
CA TRP A 156 -5.80 5.79 -37.38
C TRP A 156 -5.97 5.36 -35.92
N PRO A 157 -5.52 4.16 -35.52
CA PRO A 157 -5.61 3.71 -34.14
C PRO A 157 -4.74 4.57 -33.24
N TRP A 158 -5.35 5.21 -32.24
CA TRP A 158 -4.68 6.11 -31.30
C TRP A 158 -5.07 5.76 -29.86
N ILE A 159 -4.12 5.75 -28.92
CA ILE A 159 -4.37 5.46 -27.50
C ILE A 159 -5.20 6.61 -26.88
N PRO A 160 -6.42 6.36 -26.39
CA PRO A 160 -7.26 7.38 -25.76
C PRO A 160 -6.52 8.15 -24.65
N ARG A 161 -6.63 9.48 -24.64
CA ARG A 161 -5.96 10.37 -23.66
C ARG A 161 -6.26 9.99 -22.20
N GLU A 162 -7.41 9.38 -21.93
CA GLU A 162 -7.83 8.91 -20.60
C GLU A 162 -7.05 7.68 -20.11
N LEU A 163 -6.73 6.73 -21.00
CA LEU A 163 -5.94 5.54 -20.65
C LEU A 163 -4.49 5.89 -20.31
N ARG A 164 -3.90 6.84 -21.05
CA ARG A 164 -2.55 7.37 -20.75
C ARG A 164 -2.50 8.07 -19.40
N ARG A 165 -3.53 8.84 -19.03
CA ARG A 165 -3.63 9.50 -17.71
C ARG A 165 -3.79 8.52 -16.56
N LYS A 166 -4.60 7.46 -16.73
CA LYS A 166 -4.76 6.41 -15.71
C LYS A 166 -3.46 5.64 -15.45
N TRP A 167 -2.71 5.32 -16.50
CA TRP A 167 -1.46 4.57 -16.39
C TRP A 167 -0.35 5.36 -15.69
N ILE A 168 -0.23 6.67 -16.01
CA ILE A 168 0.74 7.58 -15.38
C ILE A 168 0.37 7.89 -13.92
N LYS A 169 -0.92 8.12 -13.62
CA LYS A 169 -1.36 8.33 -12.23
C LYS A 169 -1.11 7.09 -11.37
N GLY A 170 -1.40 5.89 -11.87
CA GLY A 170 -1.22 4.64 -11.11
C GLY A 170 0.23 4.36 -10.71
N HIS A 171 1.20 4.58 -11.61
CA HIS A 171 2.62 4.38 -11.30
C HIS A 171 3.16 5.42 -10.31
N ASN A 172 2.77 6.70 -10.45
CA ASN A 172 3.22 7.74 -9.52
C ASN A 172 2.64 7.58 -8.11
N THR A 173 1.41 7.07 -7.97
CA THR A 173 0.81 6.83 -6.64
C THR A 173 1.43 5.66 -5.90
N LEU A 174 1.80 4.59 -6.62
CA LEU A 174 2.43 3.41 -6.00
C LEU A 174 3.84 3.75 -5.50
N ASN A 175 4.68 4.36 -6.33
CA ASN A 175 6.03 4.77 -5.95
C ASN A 175 6.03 5.78 -4.79
N ASN A 176 5.10 6.74 -4.78
CA ASN A 176 4.97 7.66 -3.65
C ASN A 176 4.45 6.97 -2.38
N SER A 177 3.62 5.93 -2.49
CA SER A 177 3.12 5.17 -1.33
C SER A 177 4.19 4.27 -0.72
N GLU A 178 5.03 3.64 -1.55
CA GLU A 178 6.14 2.81 -1.10
C GLU A 178 7.23 3.67 -0.46
N ALA A 179 7.63 4.79 -1.11
CA ALA A 179 8.58 5.73 -0.54
C ALA A 179 8.07 6.38 0.76
N ALA A 180 6.78 6.69 0.85
CA ALA A 180 6.17 7.20 2.09
C ALA A 180 6.14 6.13 3.20
N LYS A 181 5.88 4.87 2.85
CA LYS A 181 5.91 3.75 3.80
C LYS A 181 7.32 3.49 4.30
N GLU A 182 8.31 3.48 3.41
CA GLU A 182 9.72 3.32 3.74
C GLU A 182 10.22 4.48 4.62
N HIS A 183 9.91 5.72 4.26
CA HIS A 183 10.22 6.89 5.08
C HIS A 183 9.63 6.77 6.49
N LYS A 184 8.38 6.33 6.61
CA LYS A 184 7.71 6.17 7.90
C LYS A 184 8.28 5.01 8.73
N ILE A 185 8.68 3.91 8.10
CA ILE A 185 9.38 2.82 8.79
C ILE A 185 10.75 3.29 9.30
N ASN A 186 11.51 4.04 8.50
CA ASN A 186 12.79 4.58 8.92
C ASN A 186 12.68 5.54 10.12
N GLN A 187 11.55 6.25 10.24
CA GLN A 187 11.24 7.06 11.42
C GLN A 187 11.08 6.21 12.69
N TYR A 188 10.46 5.03 12.58
CA TYR A 188 10.29 4.07 13.68
C TYR A 188 11.58 3.33 14.10
N LEU A 189 12.71 3.63 13.45
CA LEU A 189 14.03 3.09 13.76
C LEU A 189 14.97 4.13 14.40
N GLN A 190 14.55 5.40 14.50
CA GLN A 190 15.41 6.46 14.99
C GLN A 190 15.68 6.35 16.51
N GLU A 191 16.91 6.71 16.88
CA GLU A 191 17.30 6.90 18.28
C GLU A 191 16.80 8.25 18.81
N THR A 192 16.53 8.30 20.12
CA THR A 192 16.15 9.51 20.85
C THR A 192 16.87 9.55 22.20
N GLU A 193 16.73 10.65 22.96
CA GLU A 193 17.34 10.78 24.28
C GLU A 193 16.84 9.69 25.26
N MET A 194 15.56 9.33 25.19
CA MET A 194 15.02 8.27 26.04
C MET A 194 15.34 6.86 25.53
N LEU A 195 15.41 6.65 24.21
CA LEU A 195 15.68 5.33 23.66
C LEU A 195 17.17 4.96 23.71
N ASP A 196 18.07 5.95 23.72
CA ASP A 196 19.54 5.89 23.92
C ASP A 196 20.25 4.54 23.63
N PHE A 197 19.86 3.84 22.57
CA PHE A 197 20.28 2.47 22.36
C PHE A 197 21.73 2.37 21.88
N SER A 198 22.33 3.45 21.39
CA SER A 198 23.77 3.55 21.12
C SER A 198 24.60 3.59 22.41
N ASN A 199 23.97 3.70 23.59
CA ASN A 199 24.65 3.61 24.87
C ASN A 199 25.40 2.27 25.02
N PRO A 200 26.68 2.27 25.48
CA PRO A 200 27.48 1.04 25.61
C PRO A 200 26.83 -0.06 26.46
N SER A 201 26.03 0.31 27.47
CA SER A 201 25.33 -0.66 28.32
C SER A 201 24.23 -1.42 27.57
N ILE A 202 23.54 -0.75 26.64
CA ILE A 202 22.51 -1.34 25.78
C ILE A 202 23.18 -2.21 24.70
N GLN A 203 24.20 -1.70 24.02
CA GLN A 203 24.93 -2.46 23.00
C GLN A 203 25.55 -3.74 23.57
N LYS A 204 26.19 -3.66 24.74
CA LYS A 204 26.73 -4.84 25.43
C LYS A 204 25.64 -5.86 25.77
N LEU A 205 24.45 -5.42 26.19
CA LEU A 205 23.33 -6.32 26.46
C LEU A 205 22.87 -7.03 25.19
N ILE A 206 22.75 -6.31 24.07
CA ILE A 206 22.35 -6.88 22.77
C ILE A 206 23.35 -7.93 22.30
N GLU A 207 24.66 -7.64 22.41
CA GLU A 207 25.73 -8.60 22.10
C GLU A 207 25.66 -9.83 22.99
N MET A 208 25.55 -9.66 24.31
CA MET A 208 25.47 -10.77 25.27
C MET A 208 24.26 -11.68 25.07
N LYS A 209 23.16 -11.14 24.51
CA LYS A 209 21.92 -11.89 24.25
C LYS A 209 21.84 -12.44 22.83
N HIS A 210 22.82 -12.11 21.96
CA HIS A 210 22.87 -12.53 20.55
C HIS A 210 21.59 -12.20 19.76
N TRP A 211 20.89 -11.11 20.10
CA TRP A 211 19.59 -10.80 19.49
C TRP A 211 19.69 -10.47 17.99
N LYS A 212 20.79 -9.84 17.56
CA LYS A 212 21.04 -9.54 16.13
C LYS A 212 21.33 -10.78 15.28
N GLU A 213 21.65 -11.91 15.91
CA GLU A 213 21.94 -13.18 15.22
C GLU A 213 20.68 -14.05 15.05
N GLN A 214 19.59 -13.70 15.73
CA GLN A 214 18.31 -14.42 15.66
C GLN A 214 17.51 -13.98 14.44
N ASN A 215 16.59 -14.84 13.99
CA ASN A 215 15.57 -14.37 13.05
C ASN A 215 14.66 -13.35 13.74
N GLU A 216 13.99 -12.52 12.94
CA GLU A 216 13.20 -11.38 13.43
C GLU A 216 12.15 -11.78 14.48
N PHE A 217 11.42 -12.88 14.28
CA PHE A 217 10.43 -13.36 15.25
C PHE A 217 11.06 -13.74 16.59
N ASP A 218 12.12 -14.56 16.56
CA ASP A 218 12.80 -15.01 17.78
C ASP A 218 13.48 -13.84 18.50
N CYS A 219 13.99 -12.85 17.75
CA CYS A 219 14.53 -11.61 18.28
C CYS A 219 13.47 -10.82 19.06
N ILE A 220 12.32 -10.52 18.44
CA ILE A 220 11.19 -9.83 19.08
C ILE A 220 10.75 -10.58 20.34
N LYS A 221 10.55 -11.90 20.22
CA LYS A 221 10.08 -12.76 21.32
C LYS A 221 11.08 -12.79 22.47
N SER A 222 12.38 -12.87 22.18
CA SER A 222 13.45 -12.88 23.18
C SER A 222 13.59 -11.54 23.89
N ILE A 223 13.52 -10.42 23.16
CA ILE A 223 13.53 -9.08 23.73
C ILE A 223 12.29 -8.87 24.62
N TYR A 224 11.11 -9.25 24.12
CA TYR A 224 9.86 -9.16 24.87
C TYR A 224 9.93 -9.94 26.19
N ASN A 225 10.40 -11.19 26.14
CA ASN A 225 10.57 -12.02 27.33
C ASN A 225 11.58 -11.43 28.32
N PHE A 226 12.69 -10.87 27.82
CA PHE A 226 13.68 -10.20 28.67
C PHE A 226 13.07 -9.00 29.41
N VAL A 227 12.39 -8.09 28.71
CA VAL A 227 11.75 -6.93 29.36
C VAL A 227 10.63 -7.37 30.32
N LYS A 228 9.93 -8.45 29.99
CA LYS A 228 8.87 -9.01 30.83
C LYS A 228 9.42 -9.61 32.12
N ASP A 229 10.37 -10.53 32.01
CA ASP A 229 10.73 -11.45 33.10
C ASP A 229 12.09 -11.13 33.75
N ASP A 230 13.07 -10.56 33.04
CA ASP A 230 14.37 -10.18 33.59
C ASP A 230 14.37 -8.76 34.18
N ILE A 231 13.61 -7.83 33.59
CA ILE A 231 13.39 -6.49 34.15
C ILE A 231 12.18 -6.56 35.08
N SER A 232 12.39 -6.48 36.39
CA SER A 232 11.30 -6.63 37.36
C SER A 232 10.25 -5.52 37.23
N PHE A 233 8.97 -5.82 37.49
CA PHE A 233 7.97 -4.75 37.65
C PHE A 233 8.30 -3.87 38.87
N GLY A 234 8.28 -2.55 38.71
CA GLY A 234 8.58 -1.58 39.78
C GLY A 234 8.48 -0.13 39.31
N TYR A 235 8.48 0.82 40.23
CA TYR A 235 8.32 2.24 39.96
C TYR A 235 9.67 2.97 40.01
N ASN A 236 10.09 3.51 38.86
CA ASN A 236 11.33 4.29 38.76
C ASN A 236 11.18 5.69 39.37
N VAL A 237 12.28 6.45 39.37
CA VAL A 237 12.30 7.83 39.87
C VAL A 237 11.45 8.78 39.03
N ASP A 238 11.34 8.52 37.73
CA ASP A 238 10.62 9.34 36.75
C ASP A 238 10.23 8.46 35.55
N ASP A 239 9.26 8.93 34.75
CA ASP A 239 8.88 8.30 33.49
C ASP A 239 9.87 8.67 32.37
N ASN A 240 10.50 9.84 32.45
CA ASN A 240 11.40 10.38 31.41
C ASN A 240 12.84 9.86 31.49
N ILE A 241 13.08 8.69 32.08
CA ILE A 241 14.43 8.13 32.19
C ILE A 241 14.83 7.37 30.91
N PRO A 242 16.12 7.39 30.53
CA PRO A 242 16.58 6.68 29.34
C PRO A 242 16.60 5.15 29.51
N ALA A 243 16.54 4.41 28.41
CA ALA A 243 16.54 2.94 28.39
C ALA A 243 17.75 2.35 29.13
N SER A 244 18.94 2.94 28.96
CA SER A 244 20.16 2.55 29.68
C SER A 244 20.02 2.66 31.21
N LYS A 245 19.24 3.65 31.69
CA LYS A 245 18.93 3.81 33.11
C LYS A 245 18.00 2.70 33.61
N VAL A 246 17.04 2.28 32.81
CA VAL A 246 16.11 1.18 33.14
C VAL A 246 16.86 -0.14 33.27
N VAL A 247 17.80 -0.43 32.35
CA VAL A 247 18.70 -1.59 32.47
C VAL A 247 19.51 -1.52 33.76
N ARG A 248 20.09 -0.36 34.08
CA ARG A 248 20.87 -0.16 35.31
C ARG A 248 20.03 -0.33 36.59
N ASP A 249 18.78 0.11 36.57
CA ASP A 249 17.86 -0.06 37.71
C ASP A 249 17.43 -1.53 37.88
N GLY A 250 17.34 -2.29 36.78
CA GLY A 250 16.90 -3.69 36.79
C GLY A 250 15.40 -3.86 37.06
N TYR A 251 14.64 -2.77 37.04
CA TYR A 251 13.18 -2.77 37.18
C TYR A 251 12.56 -1.56 36.48
N GLY A 252 11.29 -1.71 36.13
CA GLY A 252 10.51 -0.60 35.60
C GLY A 252 9.00 -0.82 35.58
N GLN A 253 8.31 0.25 35.22
CA GLN A 253 6.86 0.32 35.06
C GLN A 253 6.51 0.40 33.58
N CYS A 254 5.22 0.42 33.25
CA CYS A 254 4.71 0.58 31.88
C CYS A 254 5.55 1.46 30.96
N ASN A 255 5.69 2.74 31.27
CA ASN A 255 6.37 3.71 30.42
C ASN A 255 7.86 3.40 30.30
N THR A 256 8.56 3.17 31.43
CA THR A 256 10.01 2.95 31.43
C THR A 256 10.40 1.59 30.84
N LYS A 257 9.62 0.54 31.08
CA LYS A 257 9.76 -0.75 30.39
C LYS A 257 9.44 -0.63 28.91
N GLY A 258 8.44 0.17 28.53
CA GLY A 258 8.12 0.47 27.13
C GLY A 258 9.28 1.16 26.43
N THR A 259 9.89 2.17 27.06
CA THR A 259 11.11 2.84 26.58
C THR A 259 12.25 1.85 26.35
N LEU A 260 12.53 0.97 27.32
CA LEU A 260 13.56 -0.05 27.16
C LEU A 260 13.20 -1.05 26.05
N PHE A 261 11.96 -1.49 25.98
CA PHE A 261 11.51 -2.43 24.96
C PHE A 261 11.69 -1.87 23.56
N MET A 262 11.26 -0.63 23.33
CA MET A 262 11.45 0.08 22.06
C MET A 262 12.93 0.25 21.70
N ALA A 263 13.77 0.63 22.68
CA ALA A 263 15.20 0.80 22.48
C ALA A 263 15.87 -0.48 21.98
N LEU A 264 15.56 -1.62 22.61
CA LEU A 264 16.11 -2.91 22.24
C LEU A 264 15.63 -3.38 20.86
N LEU A 265 14.35 -3.17 20.54
CA LEU A 265 13.79 -3.48 19.22
C LEU A 265 14.47 -2.67 18.12
N ARG A 266 14.56 -1.34 18.28
CA ARG A 266 15.16 -0.45 17.27
C ARG A 266 16.65 -0.71 17.08
N ALA A 267 17.36 -1.03 18.15
CA ALA A 267 18.76 -1.42 18.07
C ALA A 267 18.98 -2.71 17.28
N CYS A 268 17.95 -3.56 17.19
CA CYS A 268 17.91 -4.76 16.36
C CYS A 268 17.16 -4.54 15.03
N GLU A 269 17.02 -3.27 14.61
CA GLU A 269 16.38 -2.87 13.33
C GLU A 269 14.90 -3.25 13.20
N ILE A 270 14.21 -3.46 14.33
CA ILE A 270 12.78 -3.78 14.35
C ILE A 270 11.97 -2.50 14.57
N PRO A 271 11.12 -2.10 13.59
CA PRO A 271 10.32 -0.88 13.71
C PRO A 271 9.26 -1.01 14.80
N CYS A 272 9.20 -0.03 15.69
CA CYS A 272 8.21 0.03 16.75
C CYS A 272 7.74 1.46 17.02
N ARG A 273 6.56 1.60 17.61
CA ARG A 273 5.95 2.89 18.00
C ARG A 273 5.26 2.76 19.35
N ILE A 274 4.96 3.88 19.99
CA ILE A 274 4.34 3.90 21.32
C ILE A 274 2.90 4.38 21.23
N HIS A 275 2.02 3.77 22.01
CA HIS A 275 0.63 4.19 22.14
C HIS A 275 0.42 4.75 23.54
N GLY A 276 -0.04 5.99 23.65
CA GLY A 276 -0.26 6.68 24.91
C GLY A 276 -1.72 6.73 25.32
N PHE A 277 -2.01 6.58 26.61
CA PHE A 277 -3.36 6.66 27.16
C PHE A 277 -3.32 6.93 28.67
N THR A 278 -4.49 7.15 29.28
CA THR A 278 -4.63 7.14 30.74
C THR A 278 -5.49 5.99 31.22
N ILE A 279 -5.16 5.48 32.40
CA ILE A 279 -5.94 4.45 33.09
C ILE A 279 -6.54 4.96 34.41
N ASP A 280 -7.65 4.37 34.84
CA ASP A 280 -8.20 4.64 36.17
C ASP A 280 -7.28 4.08 37.26
N LYS A 281 -6.98 4.89 38.29
CA LYS A 281 -6.10 4.51 39.39
C LYS A 281 -6.54 3.24 40.13
N ARG A 282 -7.81 2.83 40.02
CA ARG A 282 -8.31 1.55 40.54
C ARG A 282 -7.43 0.37 40.08
N LEU A 283 -6.88 0.43 38.88
CA LEU A 283 -5.95 -0.57 38.35
C LEU A 283 -4.69 -0.71 39.21
N GLN A 284 -4.21 0.39 39.78
CA GLN A 284 -3.02 0.42 40.65
C GLN A 284 -3.35 0.13 42.13
N LYS A 285 -4.64 -0.04 42.47
CA LYS A 285 -5.07 -0.33 43.85
C LYS A 285 -4.46 -1.65 44.31
N GLY A 286 -3.76 -1.63 45.43
CA GLY A 286 -3.10 -2.81 45.98
C GLY A 286 -1.61 -2.86 45.66
N ALA A 287 -1.16 -2.34 44.51
CA ALA A 287 0.24 -2.00 44.24
C ALA A 287 0.63 -0.69 44.95
N MET A 288 -0.23 0.33 44.81
CA MET A 288 -0.27 1.52 45.66
C MET A 288 -1.18 1.26 46.87
N ARG A 289 -0.78 1.71 48.07
CA ARG A 289 -1.55 1.54 49.31
C ARG A 289 -1.63 2.82 50.14
N GLY A 290 -2.64 2.90 51.01
CA GLY A 290 -2.78 3.95 52.01
C GLY A 290 -2.76 5.36 51.41
N LEU A 291 -1.97 6.25 52.02
CA LEU A 291 -1.84 7.65 51.58
C LEU A 291 -1.34 7.77 50.14
N VAL A 292 -0.47 6.86 49.67
CA VAL A 292 0.04 6.87 48.29
C VAL A 292 -1.11 6.71 47.30
N TYR A 293 -2.00 5.74 47.52
CA TYR A 293 -3.18 5.53 46.66
C TYR A 293 -4.21 6.66 46.79
N LYS A 294 -4.41 7.18 48.01
CA LYS A 294 -5.35 8.28 48.25
C LYS A 294 -4.93 9.54 47.48
N ASN A 295 -3.64 9.86 47.48
CA ASN A 295 -3.07 11.05 46.85
C ASN A 295 -2.73 10.88 45.37
N ALA A 296 -2.79 9.66 44.83
CA ALA A 296 -2.61 9.39 43.40
C ALA A 296 -3.75 10.03 42.57
N PRO A 297 -3.41 10.59 41.40
CA PRO A 297 -4.40 11.15 40.47
C PRO A 297 -5.38 10.07 40.02
N ARG A 298 -6.62 10.47 39.67
CA ARG A 298 -7.66 9.52 39.25
C ARG A 298 -7.28 8.83 37.94
N ASN A 299 -6.77 9.60 36.99
CA ASN A 299 -6.27 9.12 35.71
C ASN A 299 -4.74 9.11 35.80
N ILE A 300 -4.14 7.96 35.50
CA ILE A 300 -2.70 7.74 35.55
C ILE A 300 -2.21 7.54 34.12
N PHE A 301 -1.20 8.30 33.74
CA PHE A 301 -0.54 8.17 32.44
C PHE A 301 0.05 6.77 32.21
N HIS A 302 -0.12 6.24 31.01
CA HIS A 302 0.24 4.88 30.65
C HIS A 302 0.57 4.74 29.17
N SER A 303 1.22 3.65 28.81
CA SER A 303 1.55 3.32 27.43
C SER A 303 1.71 1.82 27.18
N TRP A 304 1.56 1.42 25.93
CA TRP A 304 2.04 0.13 25.39
C TRP A 304 2.87 0.37 24.13
N VAL A 305 3.56 -0.68 23.67
CA VAL A 305 4.40 -0.62 22.47
C VAL A 305 3.74 -1.40 21.36
N GLU A 306 3.70 -0.82 20.17
CA GLU A 306 3.28 -1.51 18.95
C GLU A 306 4.51 -1.89 18.13
N VAL A 307 4.61 -3.15 17.73
CA VAL A 307 5.75 -3.70 16.97
C VAL A 307 5.28 -4.05 15.57
N TYR A 308 6.00 -3.57 14.54
CA TYR A 308 5.70 -3.90 13.16
C TYR A 308 6.43 -5.19 12.77
N PHE A 309 5.69 -6.23 12.46
CA PHE A 309 6.22 -7.54 12.08
C PHE A 309 5.26 -8.23 11.10
N GLU A 310 5.78 -8.89 10.06
CA GLU A 310 4.96 -9.59 9.04
C GLU A 310 3.82 -8.70 8.46
N ASN A 311 4.13 -7.44 8.15
CA ASN A 311 3.18 -6.42 7.67
C ASN A 311 2.00 -6.10 8.62
N THR A 312 2.13 -6.43 9.90
CA THR A 312 1.10 -6.24 10.92
C THR A 312 1.68 -5.47 12.11
N TRP A 313 0.87 -4.59 12.72
CA TRP A 313 1.21 -3.97 14.00
C TRP A 313 0.65 -4.83 15.14
N TYR A 314 1.54 -5.35 15.99
CA TYR A 314 1.17 -6.10 17.18
C TYR A 314 1.21 -5.19 18.41
N GLU A 315 0.11 -5.11 19.14
CA GLU A 315 -0.02 -4.35 20.37
C GLU A 315 0.50 -5.18 21.55
N LEU A 316 1.63 -4.77 22.13
CA LEU A 316 2.29 -5.49 23.20
C LEU A 316 2.29 -4.63 24.47
N GLU A 317 1.44 -4.99 25.43
CA GLU A 317 1.32 -4.33 26.74
C GLU A 317 1.79 -5.25 27.87
N ALA A 318 1.66 -6.57 27.72
CA ALA A 318 1.81 -7.48 28.87
C ALA A 318 3.25 -7.69 29.36
N PHE A 319 4.27 -7.08 28.72
CA PHE A 319 5.65 -7.07 29.21
C PHE A 319 5.82 -6.35 30.56
N ILE A 320 4.78 -5.68 31.05
CA ILE A 320 4.83 -4.88 32.28
C ILE A 320 5.03 -5.77 33.51
N LEU A 321 4.38 -6.93 33.56
CA LEU A 321 4.37 -7.81 34.73
C LEU A 321 5.21 -9.06 34.51
N ASP A 322 6.23 -9.22 35.36
CA ASP A 322 7.01 -10.46 35.40
C ASP A 322 6.16 -11.66 35.85
N ARG A 323 6.41 -12.84 35.28
CA ARG A 323 5.66 -14.07 35.59
C ARG A 323 5.61 -14.39 37.08
N LYS A 324 6.69 -14.10 37.80
CA LYS A 324 6.77 -14.34 39.25
C LYS A 324 5.78 -13.46 40.01
N TYR A 325 5.67 -12.19 39.67
CA TYR A 325 4.67 -11.29 40.24
C TYR A 325 3.24 -11.77 39.93
N LEU A 326 2.94 -12.05 38.67
CA LEU A 326 1.58 -12.44 38.25
C LEU A 326 1.15 -13.77 38.88
N SER A 327 2.00 -14.79 38.85
CA SER A 327 1.69 -16.10 39.43
C SER A 327 1.44 -16.03 40.94
N ASN A 328 2.22 -15.24 41.67
CA ASN A 328 2.00 -15.06 43.11
C ASN A 328 0.76 -14.21 43.42
N LEU A 329 0.40 -13.28 42.53
CA LEU A 329 -0.89 -12.59 42.60
C LEU A 329 -2.06 -13.54 42.36
N GLN A 330 -1.96 -14.45 41.38
CA GLN A 330 -2.96 -15.48 41.10
C GLN A 330 -3.11 -16.49 42.25
N LYS A 331 -2.02 -16.83 42.95
CA LYS A 331 -2.06 -17.63 44.19
C LYS A 331 -2.76 -16.88 45.31
N LYS A 332 -2.45 -15.60 45.49
CA LYS A 332 -3.07 -14.76 46.51
C LYS A 332 -4.58 -14.63 46.32
N PHE A 333 -5.05 -14.56 45.08
CA PHE A 333 -6.46 -14.46 44.74
C PHE A 333 -7.00 -15.77 44.15
N VAL A 334 -6.70 -16.91 44.79
CA VAL A 334 -7.02 -18.26 44.29
C VAL A 334 -8.52 -18.50 44.03
N SER A 335 -9.42 -17.74 44.66
CA SER A 335 -10.88 -17.84 44.43
C SER A 335 -11.38 -17.02 43.23
N CYS A 336 -10.55 -16.15 42.63
CA CYS A 336 -10.97 -15.34 41.50
C CYS A 336 -10.92 -16.16 40.20
N SER A 337 -12.08 -16.37 39.59
CA SER A 337 -12.27 -16.88 38.23
C SER A 337 -13.07 -15.84 37.44
N GLY A 338 -12.47 -15.26 36.39
CA GLY A 338 -13.06 -14.16 35.63
C GLY A 338 -12.27 -12.86 35.78
N SER A 339 -12.99 -11.73 35.73
CA SER A 339 -12.36 -10.42 35.62
C SER A 339 -11.62 -10.00 36.89
N PHE A 340 -10.46 -9.37 36.73
CA PHE A 340 -9.67 -8.84 37.83
C PHE A 340 -9.20 -7.44 37.52
N CYS A 341 -9.25 -6.54 38.51
CA CYS A 341 -8.79 -5.16 38.39
C CYS A 341 -8.10 -4.72 39.69
N GLY A 342 -6.82 -4.41 39.62
CA GLY A 342 -5.98 -4.03 40.75
C GLY A 342 -4.56 -4.55 40.61
N TYR A 343 -3.65 -4.13 41.49
CA TYR A 343 -2.26 -4.61 41.53
C TYR A 343 -1.48 -4.46 40.21
N GLY A 344 -1.87 -3.53 39.35
CA GLY A 344 -1.27 -3.41 38.02
C GLY A 344 -1.85 -4.38 36.99
N VAL A 345 -2.99 -5.02 37.25
CA VAL A 345 -3.67 -5.94 36.31
C VAL A 345 -5.12 -5.46 36.10
N ALA A 346 -5.58 -5.46 34.86
CA ALA A 346 -6.98 -5.32 34.48
C ALA A 346 -7.28 -6.24 33.28
N VAL A 347 -7.90 -7.40 33.54
CA VAL A 347 -8.20 -8.44 32.52
C VAL A 347 -9.55 -9.08 32.74
N LYS A 348 -10.14 -9.67 31.68
CA LYS A 348 -11.41 -10.42 31.73
C LYS A 348 -11.26 -11.85 32.24
N ASP A 349 -10.12 -12.50 31.97
CA ASP A 349 -9.77 -13.80 32.54
C ASP A 349 -8.44 -13.69 33.28
N PHE A 350 -8.52 -13.61 34.61
CA PHE A 350 -7.35 -13.51 35.47
C PHE A 350 -6.52 -14.79 35.56
N ARG A 351 -7.06 -15.94 35.18
CA ARG A 351 -6.33 -17.23 35.23
C ARG A 351 -5.50 -17.46 34.00
N HIS A 352 -6.02 -17.07 32.85
CA HIS A 352 -5.37 -17.29 31.56
C HIS A 352 -5.22 -15.98 30.77
N PRO A 353 -4.56 -14.94 31.33
CA PRO A 353 -4.30 -13.73 30.57
C PRO A 353 -3.30 -14.01 29.44
N VAL A 354 -3.53 -13.39 28.28
CA VAL A 354 -2.64 -13.51 27.12
C VAL A 354 -1.43 -12.61 27.31
N ILE A 355 -0.39 -13.15 27.95
CA ILE A 355 0.82 -12.40 28.33
C ILE A 355 2.05 -12.77 27.51
N ASP A 356 1.97 -13.83 26.71
CA ASP A 356 3.08 -14.34 25.91
C ASP A 356 2.90 -13.91 24.46
N PHE A 357 4.00 -13.46 23.86
CA PHE A 357 4.02 -13.08 22.46
C PHE A 357 4.32 -14.30 21.59
N ASP A 358 3.36 -14.63 20.73
CA ASP A 358 3.43 -15.70 19.73
C ASP A 358 2.63 -15.29 18.47
N ARG A 359 2.99 -14.14 17.88
CA ARG A 359 2.23 -13.50 16.78
C ARG A 359 0.79 -13.14 17.18
N ASN A 360 0.64 -12.61 18.39
CA ASN A 360 -0.63 -12.14 18.93
C ASN A 360 -0.41 -10.83 19.69
N ASN A 361 -1.47 -10.06 19.86
CA ASN A 361 -1.46 -8.93 20.79
C ASN A 361 -1.44 -9.45 22.23
N THR A 362 -0.83 -8.70 23.14
CA THR A 362 -0.77 -9.03 24.56
C THR A 362 -1.31 -7.87 25.38
N TYR A 363 -2.25 -8.17 26.29
CA TYR A 363 -2.89 -7.17 27.14
C TYR A 363 -2.95 -7.63 28.59
N ILE A 364 -2.68 -6.71 29.49
CA ILE A 364 -2.74 -6.96 30.94
C ILE A 364 -3.40 -5.80 31.70
N GLN A 365 -3.61 -4.65 31.06
CA GLN A 365 -4.14 -3.42 31.66
C GLN A 365 -5.17 -2.70 30.78
N SER A 366 -5.43 -3.17 29.55
CA SER A 366 -6.32 -2.52 28.57
C SER A 366 -7.76 -2.27 29.04
N GLU A 367 -8.31 -3.08 29.95
CA GLU A 367 -9.66 -2.86 30.52
C GLU A 367 -9.73 -1.61 31.43
N GLY A 368 -8.61 -0.95 31.72
CA GLY A 368 -8.51 0.22 32.57
C GLY A 368 -8.51 1.57 31.85
N ILE A 369 -8.53 1.59 30.51
CA ILE A 369 -8.35 2.81 29.69
C ILE A 369 -9.51 3.79 29.93
N THR A 370 -9.16 5.06 30.13
CA THR A 370 -10.08 6.18 30.39
C THR A 370 -10.04 7.25 29.31
N GLN A 371 -8.86 7.47 28.72
CA GLN A 371 -8.65 8.39 27.62
C GLN A 371 -7.50 7.88 26.75
N ASP A 372 -7.71 7.85 25.45
CA ASP A 372 -6.74 7.41 24.45
C ASP A 372 -6.09 8.65 23.80
N PHE A 373 -4.75 8.68 23.73
CA PHE A 373 -3.97 9.74 23.07
C PHE A 373 -3.46 9.35 21.68
N GLY A 374 -3.62 8.09 21.29
CA GLY A 374 -3.15 7.53 20.04
C GLY A 374 -1.67 7.20 20.04
N VAL A 375 -1.14 7.14 18.82
CA VAL A 375 0.19 6.61 18.51
C VAL A 375 1.19 7.73 18.27
N TYR A 376 2.39 7.57 18.83
CA TYR A 376 3.53 8.47 18.70
C TYR A 376 4.76 7.72 18.22
N ASP A 377 5.67 8.44 17.59
CA ASP A 377 6.87 7.86 17.01
C ASP A 377 7.94 7.58 18.07
N SER A 378 7.89 8.21 19.25
CA SER A 378 8.79 7.89 20.37
C SER A 378 8.19 8.22 21.75
N PRO A 379 8.74 7.67 22.85
CA PRO A 379 8.37 8.05 24.21
C PRO A 379 8.63 9.53 24.52
N ASP A 380 9.69 10.10 23.95
CA ASP A 380 10.06 11.52 24.12
C ASP A 380 8.95 12.44 23.59
N GLU A 381 8.44 12.16 22.40
CA GLU A 381 7.36 12.92 21.79
C GLU A 381 6.06 12.75 22.58
N LEU A 382 5.74 11.51 22.95
CA LEU A 382 4.57 11.20 23.76
C LEU A 382 4.59 11.96 25.09
N LEU A 383 5.71 11.93 25.83
CA LEU A 383 5.82 12.58 27.14
C LEU A 383 5.89 14.10 27.04
N LYS A 384 6.43 14.64 25.95
CA LYS A 384 6.39 16.08 25.66
C LYS A 384 4.95 16.57 25.49
N ASN A 385 4.10 15.80 24.79
CA ASN A 385 2.70 16.16 24.53
C ASN A 385 1.76 15.78 25.70
N HIS A 386 2.07 14.68 26.37
CA HIS A 386 1.25 14.07 27.41
C HIS A 386 2.13 13.55 28.55
N HIS A 387 2.20 14.28 29.66
CA HIS A 387 2.87 13.82 30.87
C HIS A 387 1.96 13.95 32.08
N GLN A 388 2.26 13.16 33.11
CA GLN A 388 1.55 13.25 34.38
C GLN A 388 1.97 14.54 35.12
N GLU A 389 1.14 15.57 35.07
CA GLU A 389 1.37 16.77 35.86
C GLU A 389 1.33 16.47 37.36
N MET A 390 2.42 16.82 38.06
CA MET A 390 2.54 16.73 39.50
C MET A 390 3.12 18.04 40.04
N SER A 391 2.55 18.57 41.13
CA SER A 391 3.17 19.70 41.83
C SER A 391 4.56 19.29 42.35
N GLY A 392 5.49 20.25 42.46
CA GLY A 392 6.87 19.96 42.89
C GLY A 392 6.96 19.18 44.20
N ILE A 393 6.08 19.47 45.17
CA ILE A 393 6.00 18.73 46.45
C ILE A 393 5.55 17.27 46.23
N LYS A 394 4.57 17.02 45.36
CA LYS A 394 4.10 15.66 45.03
C LYS A 394 5.19 14.88 44.29
N ALA A 395 5.87 15.51 43.33
CA ALA A 395 6.98 14.91 42.60
C ALA A 395 8.13 14.54 43.56
N PHE A 396 8.50 15.46 44.46
CA PHE A 396 9.51 15.20 45.50
C PHE A 396 9.09 14.02 46.41
N THR A 397 7.85 14.04 46.91
CA THR A 397 7.33 12.97 47.78
C THR A 397 7.30 11.61 47.07
N TYR A 398 6.89 11.58 45.80
CA TYR A 398 6.92 10.36 44.99
C TYR A 398 8.35 9.83 44.85
N ARG A 399 9.30 10.69 44.44
CA ARG A 399 10.71 10.34 44.20
C ARG A 399 11.44 9.84 45.44
N HIS A 400 11.18 10.42 46.60
CA HIS A 400 11.94 10.10 47.82
C HIS A 400 11.22 9.16 48.79
N LEU A 401 9.91 8.97 48.67
CA LEU A 401 9.13 8.13 49.58
C LEU A 401 8.13 7.22 48.86
N GLY A 402 7.24 7.79 48.05
CA GLY A 402 6.11 7.08 47.44
C GLY A 402 6.53 5.84 46.65
N ARG A 403 7.46 6.00 45.70
CA ARG A 403 7.94 4.88 44.87
C ARG A 403 8.61 3.77 45.67
N HIS A 404 9.33 4.12 46.75
CA HIS A 404 10.01 3.12 47.59
C HIS A 404 9.00 2.28 48.38
N LEU A 405 7.93 2.91 48.89
CA LEU A 405 6.83 2.20 49.54
C LEU A 405 6.10 1.27 48.55
N MET A 406 5.86 1.75 47.33
CA MET A 406 5.24 0.97 46.26
C MET A 406 6.12 -0.22 45.86
N ASN A 407 7.42 -0.01 45.65
CA ASN A 407 8.39 -1.06 45.31
C ASN A 407 8.54 -2.10 46.42
N ARG A 408 8.54 -1.68 47.69
CA ARG A 408 8.54 -2.60 48.83
C ARG A 408 7.29 -3.48 48.82
N ASN A 409 6.14 -2.91 48.47
CA ASN A 409 4.90 -3.65 48.39
C ASN A 409 4.85 -4.59 47.17
N ILE A 410 5.34 -4.16 46.01
CA ILE A 410 5.52 -5.05 44.84
C ILE A 410 6.42 -6.24 45.21
N LYS A 411 7.56 -5.99 45.86
CA LYS A 411 8.48 -7.04 46.29
C LYS A 411 7.81 -8.03 47.26
N LYS A 412 6.94 -7.55 48.16
CA LYS A 412 6.15 -8.43 49.04
C LYS A 412 5.19 -9.34 48.27
N ILE A 413 4.56 -8.84 47.20
CA ILE A 413 3.66 -9.66 46.36
C ILE A 413 4.46 -10.65 45.51
N ARG A 414 5.58 -10.21 44.92
CA ARG A 414 6.48 -11.08 44.15
C ARG A 414 7.08 -12.21 44.99
N ASN A 415 7.22 -12.01 46.30
CA ASN A 415 7.77 -13.00 47.23
C ASN A 415 6.69 -13.64 48.14
N PHE A 416 5.40 -13.41 47.84
CA PHE A 416 4.28 -14.15 48.46
C PHE A 416 4.29 -15.58 47.95
#